data_AF-A0A1J4RFJ6-F1
#
_entry.id   AF-A0A1J4RFJ6-F1
#
_cell.length_a   1.000
_cell.length_b   1.000
_cell.length_c   1.000
_cell.angle_alpha   90.00
_cell.angle_beta   90.00
_cell.angle_gamma   90.00
#
_symmetry.space_group_name_H-M   'P 1'
#
loop_
_entity.id
_entity.type
_entity.pdbx_description
1 polymer ?
#
loop_
_entity_poly.entity_id
_entity_poly.type
_entity_poly.pdbx_seq_one_letter_code
_entity_poly.pdbx_strand_id
1 'polypeptide(L)'
;MSQTPIEIMESAYEHAKSKSLRILLSALPEEYICDLKVVVENAETQKAVLGVTLTSIVYKIYEPKQDIRKHQEGMRGGYSGRTFDTKYVTPFLKSKFPHFAMAESAWLTRSLEQPRPFNLNFPGKIRNKVLKTAFLNTLDRAQTDDDLAPKMLVALMGLMFEATTKDGALFAKVQVAGGITIAKIIDAISQHIRYDYGKGVVGTARLPVLAIYSVYNLLMPNVNRYSGKFLVPLESHTSPDSRSKSMGDIDVNNADHSCFESVEIKHNKPITADMVGGAYRKIKNTETDRYYILTTSEPNFDDYESVKREIEKYGKVHSCQVIVNGVIPSLKYYMRLINNPQDIVEEYTKWLEFEYQRASGIKREHLRVWQEIRQGILSFE
;
A
#
# COMPACT_ATOMS: atom_id res chain seq x y z
N MET A 1 -19.23 2.60 -34.17
CA MET A 1 -18.38 3.54 -33.41
C MET A 1 -17.21 2.73 -32.87
N SER A 2 -15.99 3.24 -32.90
CA SER A 2 -14.86 2.57 -32.23
C SER A 2 -15.10 2.52 -30.73
N GLN A 3 -14.77 1.40 -30.09
CA GLN A 3 -14.86 1.29 -28.63
C GLN A 3 -13.94 2.31 -27.96
N THR A 4 -14.41 2.91 -26.88
CA THR A 4 -13.59 3.79 -26.04
C THR A 4 -12.55 2.96 -25.27
N PRO A 5 -11.43 3.58 -24.82
CA PRO A 5 -10.43 2.89 -23.99
C PRO A 5 -11.01 2.25 -22.73
N ILE A 6 -12.02 2.87 -22.11
CA ILE A 6 -12.69 2.35 -20.92
C ILE A 6 -13.51 1.11 -21.27
N GLU A 7 -14.29 1.15 -22.35
CA GLU A 7 -15.07 -0.02 -22.81
C GLU A 7 -14.17 -1.22 -23.16
N ILE A 8 -13.00 -0.97 -23.77
CA ILE A 8 -12.00 -2.02 -24.06
C ILE A 8 -11.56 -2.70 -22.76
N MET A 9 -11.18 -1.91 -21.74
CA MET A 9 -10.70 -2.45 -20.47
C MET A 9 -11.81 -3.14 -19.67
N GLU A 10 -13.00 -2.54 -19.57
CA GLU A 10 -14.14 -3.15 -18.85
C GLU A 10 -14.60 -4.44 -19.52
N SER A 11 -14.66 -4.48 -20.86
CA SER A 11 -15.01 -5.70 -21.59
C SER A 11 -13.99 -6.81 -21.36
N ALA A 12 -12.69 -6.51 -21.41
CA ALA A 12 -11.65 -7.49 -21.12
C ALA A 12 -11.70 -7.97 -19.66
N TYR A 13 -12.06 -7.08 -18.73
CA TYR A 13 -12.16 -7.38 -17.30
C TYR A 13 -13.32 -8.33 -17.01
N GLU A 14 -14.50 -8.05 -17.56
CA GLU A 14 -15.68 -8.91 -17.40
C GLU A 14 -15.49 -10.25 -18.11
N HIS A 15 -14.85 -10.26 -19.29
CA HIS A 15 -14.48 -11.52 -19.96
C HIS A 15 -13.51 -12.33 -19.09
N ALA A 16 -12.46 -11.71 -18.54
CA ALA A 16 -11.52 -12.39 -17.67
C ALA A 16 -12.17 -12.97 -16.40
N LYS A 17 -13.22 -12.33 -15.85
CA LYS A 17 -14.03 -12.89 -14.75
C LYS A 17 -14.88 -14.08 -15.16
N SER A 18 -15.43 -14.05 -16.37
CA SER A 18 -16.43 -15.02 -16.84
C SER A 18 -15.87 -16.41 -17.17
N LYS A 19 -14.55 -16.58 -17.28
CA LYS A 19 -13.90 -17.83 -17.70
C LYS A 19 -12.77 -18.23 -16.76
N SER A 20 -12.48 -19.52 -16.69
CA SER A 20 -11.32 -20.00 -15.94
C SER A 20 -10.01 -19.54 -16.59
N LEU A 21 -8.98 -19.29 -15.78
CA LEU A 21 -7.68 -18.83 -16.26
C LEU A 21 -7.12 -19.78 -17.35
N ARG A 22 -7.28 -21.09 -17.18
CA ARG A 22 -6.84 -22.09 -18.18
C ARG A 22 -7.43 -21.82 -19.57
N ILE A 23 -8.71 -21.47 -19.66
CA ILE A 23 -9.39 -21.18 -20.92
C ILE A 23 -8.86 -19.87 -21.51
N LEU A 24 -8.67 -18.83 -20.68
CA LEU A 24 -8.13 -17.55 -21.12
C LEU A 24 -6.73 -17.70 -21.71
N LEU A 25 -5.89 -18.52 -21.06
CA LEU A 25 -4.51 -18.76 -21.47
C LEU A 25 -4.41 -19.64 -22.71
N SER A 26 -5.32 -20.59 -22.94
CA SER A 26 -5.28 -21.46 -24.13
C SER A 26 -5.34 -20.75 -25.49
N ALA A 27 -5.70 -19.46 -25.49
CA ALA A 27 -5.71 -18.62 -26.68
C ALA A 27 -4.33 -18.09 -27.08
N LEU A 28 -3.29 -18.35 -26.28
CA LEU A 28 -1.92 -17.84 -26.48
C LEU A 28 -0.88 -18.98 -26.44
N PRO A 29 0.20 -18.87 -27.22
CA PRO A 29 1.38 -19.72 -27.05
C PRO A 29 1.97 -19.66 -25.65
N GLU A 30 2.57 -20.77 -25.18
CA GLU A 30 3.14 -20.87 -23.83
C GLU A 30 4.19 -19.79 -23.55
N GLU A 31 5.03 -19.46 -24.54
CA GLU A 31 6.05 -18.42 -24.38
C GLU A 31 5.45 -17.02 -24.12
N TYR A 32 4.24 -16.74 -24.63
CA TYR A 32 3.54 -15.46 -24.41
C TYR A 32 2.94 -15.43 -23.02
N ILE A 33 2.39 -16.58 -22.58
CA ILE A 33 1.88 -16.78 -21.23
C ILE A 33 3.00 -16.58 -20.21
N CYS A 34 4.19 -17.15 -20.44
CA CYS A 34 5.35 -16.98 -19.57
C CYS A 34 5.72 -15.51 -19.38
N ASP A 35 5.80 -14.74 -20.46
CA ASP A 35 6.15 -13.32 -20.35
C ASP A 35 5.06 -12.51 -19.63
N LEU A 36 3.77 -12.78 -19.89
CA LEU A 36 2.67 -12.13 -19.15
C LEU A 36 2.68 -12.49 -17.66
N LYS A 37 2.96 -13.75 -17.31
CA LYS A 37 3.12 -14.20 -15.91
C LYS A 37 4.23 -13.43 -15.22
N VAL A 38 5.41 -13.32 -15.84
CA VAL A 38 6.54 -12.56 -15.30
C VAL A 38 6.15 -11.10 -15.04
N VAL A 39 5.41 -10.45 -15.95
CA VAL A 39 4.93 -9.08 -15.76
C VAL A 39 4.03 -8.97 -14.53
N VAL A 40 3.07 -9.88 -14.36
CA VAL A 40 2.13 -9.87 -13.23
C VAL A 40 2.79 -10.24 -11.90
N GLU A 41 3.67 -11.23 -11.88
CA GLU A 41 4.41 -11.64 -10.67
C GLU A 41 5.24 -10.50 -10.08
N ASN A 42 5.71 -9.58 -10.93
CA ASN A 42 6.49 -8.41 -10.52
C ASN A 42 5.64 -7.13 -10.37
N ALA A 43 4.32 -7.18 -10.59
CA ALA A 43 3.46 -6.00 -10.67
C ALA A 43 3.41 -5.18 -9.37
N GLU A 44 3.47 -5.82 -8.20
CA GLU A 44 3.44 -5.12 -6.91
C GLU A 44 4.68 -4.24 -6.68
N THR A 45 5.86 -4.73 -7.08
CA THR A 45 7.16 -4.07 -6.85
C THR A 45 7.60 -3.20 -8.02
N GLN A 46 7.14 -3.50 -9.24
CA GLN A 46 7.46 -2.78 -10.47
C GLN A 46 6.19 -2.36 -11.24
N LYS A 47 5.26 -1.75 -10.50
CA LYS A 47 3.95 -1.25 -10.96
C LYS A 47 3.97 -0.51 -12.29
N ALA A 48 5.00 0.31 -12.50
CA ALA A 48 5.13 1.08 -13.73
C ALA A 48 5.30 0.20 -14.97
N VAL A 49 5.99 -0.94 -14.87
CA VAL A 49 6.14 -1.88 -16.00
C VAL A 49 4.78 -2.46 -16.38
N LEU A 50 3.98 -2.89 -15.40
CA LEU A 50 2.62 -3.37 -15.66
C LEU A 50 1.74 -2.24 -16.24
N GLY A 51 1.78 -1.04 -15.65
CA GLY A 51 0.97 0.09 -16.11
C GLY A 51 1.30 0.50 -17.55
N VAL A 52 2.60 0.50 -17.93
CA VAL A 52 3.02 0.72 -19.32
C VAL A 52 2.55 -0.41 -20.22
N THR A 53 2.72 -1.67 -19.81
CA THR A 53 2.28 -2.84 -20.57
C THR A 53 0.79 -2.76 -20.89
N LEU A 54 -0.04 -2.53 -19.86
CA LEU A 54 -1.48 -2.41 -20.00
C LEU A 54 -1.86 -1.23 -20.90
N THR A 55 -1.22 -0.07 -20.70
CA THR A 55 -1.46 1.12 -21.51
C THR A 55 -1.16 0.88 -22.98
N SER A 56 0.00 0.29 -23.29
CA SER A 56 0.39 0.03 -24.67
C SER A 56 -0.55 -0.99 -25.34
N ILE A 57 -0.94 -2.07 -24.66
CA ILE A 57 -1.90 -3.05 -25.21
C ILE A 57 -3.27 -2.41 -25.45
N VAL A 58 -3.80 -1.65 -24.49
CA VAL A 58 -5.11 -0.97 -24.66
C VAL A 58 -5.04 0.05 -25.79
N TYR A 59 -3.94 0.80 -25.90
CA TYR A 59 -3.76 1.76 -26.99
C TYR A 59 -3.70 1.07 -28.35
N LYS A 60 -3.06 -0.11 -28.44
CA LYS A 60 -3.00 -0.89 -29.68
C LYS A 60 -4.40 -1.30 -30.16
N ILE A 61 -5.27 -1.70 -29.23
CA ILE A 61 -6.66 -2.07 -29.57
C ILE A 61 -7.47 -0.84 -29.97
N TYR A 62 -7.24 0.28 -29.28
CA TYR A 62 -7.93 1.54 -29.54
C TYR A 62 -7.54 2.17 -30.89
N GLU A 63 -6.24 2.16 -31.22
CA GLU A 63 -5.66 2.72 -32.45
C GLU A 63 -4.73 1.68 -33.12
N PRO A 64 -5.28 0.69 -33.87
CA PRO A 64 -4.50 -0.44 -34.41
C PRO A 64 -3.32 -0.05 -35.30
N LYS A 65 -3.42 1.10 -35.98
CA LYS A 65 -2.37 1.60 -36.88
C LYS A 65 -1.19 2.26 -36.14
N GLN A 66 -1.32 2.58 -34.86
CA GLN A 66 -0.25 3.18 -34.09
C GLN A 66 0.82 2.14 -33.73
N ASP A 67 2.10 2.50 -33.91
CA ASP A 67 3.19 1.73 -33.29
C ASP A 67 3.27 2.05 -31.80
N ILE A 68 2.82 1.12 -30.96
CA ILE A 68 2.73 1.29 -29.50
C ILE A 68 4.09 1.32 -28.80
N ARG A 69 5.17 0.96 -29.50
CA ARG A 69 6.53 1.10 -28.97
C ARG A 69 6.97 2.58 -28.97
N LYS A 70 6.39 3.42 -29.83
CA LYS A 70 6.65 4.86 -29.94
C LYS A 70 5.76 5.66 -28.99
N HIS A 71 6.04 5.52 -27.71
CA HIS A 71 5.13 5.91 -26.62
C HIS A 71 5.16 7.38 -26.20
N GLN A 72 5.86 8.26 -26.93
CA GLN A 72 5.91 9.70 -26.65
C GLN A 72 5.63 10.53 -27.90
N GLU A 73 4.87 11.62 -27.76
CA GLU A 73 4.55 12.56 -28.84
C GLU A 73 5.80 13.16 -29.50
N GLY A 74 6.88 13.35 -28.73
CA GLY A 74 8.15 13.84 -29.26
C GLY A 74 8.87 12.86 -30.20
N MET A 75 8.47 11.59 -30.25
CA MET A 75 9.00 10.63 -31.21
C MET A 75 8.30 10.77 -32.56
N ARG A 76 9.04 10.58 -33.66
CA ARG A 76 8.45 10.57 -35.00
C ARG A 76 7.39 9.48 -35.14
N GLY A 77 6.12 9.89 -35.22
CA GLY A 77 4.96 9.01 -35.25
C GLY A 77 4.68 8.35 -33.90
N GLY A 78 5.01 9.01 -32.80
CA GLY A 78 4.68 8.55 -31.45
C GLY A 78 3.38 9.14 -30.92
N TYR A 79 2.89 8.53 -29.83
CA TYR A 79 1.63 8.92 -29.17
C TYR A 79 1.85 9.37 -27.73
N SER A 80 0.84 9.99 -27.13
CA SER A 80 0.87 10.50 -25.75
C SER A 80 0.64 9.40 -24.70
N GLY A 81 1.62 8.52 -24.50
CA GLY A 81 1.49 7.39 -23.55
C GLY A 81 1.12 7.83 -22.13
N ARG A 82 1.81 8.84 -21.59
CA ARG A 82 1.56 9.38 -20.25
C ARG A 82 0.15 9.97 -20.11
N THR A 83 -0.28 10.77 -21.07
CA THR A 83 -1.60 11.41 -21.04
C THR A 83 -2.71 10.36 -21.10
N PHE A 84 -2.54 9.36 -21.97
CA PHE A 84 -3.48 8.25 -22.08
C PHE A 84 -3.56 7.41 -20.79
N ASP A 85 -2.41 7.04 -20.22
CA ASP A 85 -2.33 6.30 -18.95
C ASP A 85 -3.01 7.06 -17.81
N THR A 86 -2.65 8.34 -17.65
CA THR A 86 -3.18 9.20 -16.58
C THR A 86 -4.70 9.35 -16.68
N LYS A 87 -5.23 9.43 -17.90
CA LYS A 87 -6.66 9.64 -18.16
C LYS A 87 -7.49 8.37 -18.02
N TYR A 88 -6.95 7.21 -18.40
CA TYR A 88 -7.74 5.99 -18.55
C TYR A 88 -7.20 4.81 -17.73
N VAL A 89 -5.92 4.46 -17.88
CA VAL A 89 -5.38 3.18 -17.42
C VAL A 89 -5.06 3.19 -15.93
N THR A 90 -4.36 4.22 -15.43
CA THR A 90 -4.10 4.35 -14.00
C THR A 90 -5.40 4.48 -13.18
N PRO A 91 -6.41 5.29 -13.58
CA PRO A 91 -7.72 5.29 -12.93
C PRO A 91 -8.41 3.92 -12.92
N PHE A 92 -8.38 3.19 -14.04
CA PHE A 92 -8.92 1.83 -14.13
C PHE A 92 -8.21 0.87 -13.15
N LEU A 93 -6.87 0.88 -13.11
CA LEU A 93 -6.10 0.09 -12.15
C LEU A 93 -6.44 0.46 -10.70
N LYS A 94 -6.58 1.74 -10.37
CA LYS A 94 -6.97 2.16 -9.01
C LYS A 94 -8.34 1.62 -8.59
N SER A 95 -9.28 1.54 -9.54
CA SER A 95 -10.63 1.05 -9.31
C SER A 95 -10.69 -0.47 -9.17
N LYS A 96 -9.97 -1.21 -10.04
CA LYS A 96 -10.13 -2.66 -10.18
C LYS A 96 -8.98 -3.48 -9.57
N PHE A 97 -7.77 -2.93 -9.54
CA PHE A 97 -6.53 -3.56 -9.08
C PHE A 97 -5.63 -2.57 -8.32
N PRO A 98 -6.13 -1.90 -7.26
CA PRO A 98 -5.44 -0.80 -6.57
C PRO A 98 -4.03 -1.17 -6.10
N HIS A 99 -3.80 -2.44 -5.76
CA HIS A 99 -2.49 -2.92 -5.33
C HIS A 99 -1.41 -2.78 -6.41
N PHE A 100 -1.80 -2.87 -7.68
CA PHE A 100 -0.92 -2.76 -8.85
C PHE A 100 -0.85 -1.34 -9.42
N ALA A 101 -1.70 -0.43 -8.95
CA ALA A 101 -1.80 0.92 -9.49
C ALA A 101 -0.64 1.83 -9.02
N MET A 102 -0.21 2.73 -9.91
CA MET A 102 0.66 3.85 -9.57
C MET A 102 -0.13 4.95 -8.86
N ALA A 103 0.57 5.78 -8.06
CA ALA A 103 -0.06 6.91 -7.39
C ALA A 103 -0.58 7.95 -8.40
N GLU A 104 0.16 8.20 -9.49
CA GLU A 104 -0.22 9.16 -10.53
C GLU A 104 -0.19 8.54 -11.93
N SER A 105 0.98 8.09 -12.41
CA SER A 105 1.14 7.49 -13.73
C SER A 105 2.36 6.55 -13.76
N ALA A 106 2.31 5.52 -14.58
CA ALA A 106 3.44 4.64 -14.86
C ALA A 106 4.61 5.36 -15.55
N TRP A 107 4.32 6.43 -16.29
CA TRP A 107 5.30 7.22 -17.04
C TRP A 107 6.13 8.20 -16.18
N LEU A 108 5.92 8.26 -14.86
CA LEU A 108 6.81 9.02 -13.95
C LEU A 108 8.06 8.23 -13.54
N THR A 109 8.18 6.99 -13.99
CA THR A 109 9.36 6.17 -13.73
C THR A 109 10.47 6.53 -14.72
N ARG A 110 11.57 7.09 -14.21
CA ARG A 110 12.72 7.57 -15.01
C ARG A 110 13.24 6.62 -16.09
N SER A 111 13.18 5.30 -15.84
CA SER A 111 13.62 4.31 -16.82
C SER A 111 12.66 4.12 -17.98
N LEU A 112 11.37 4.37 -17.77
CA LEU A 112 10.29 4.16 -18.76
C LEU A 112 9.90 5.47 -19.47
N GLU A 113 10.22 6.64 -18.91
CA GLU A 113 9.99 7.95 -19.54
C GLU A 113 11.05 8.34 -20.57
N GLN A 114 12.04 7.49 -20.85
CA GLN A 114 13.11 7.83 -21.78
C GLN A 114 12.57 7.99 -23.21
N PRO A 115 13.02 8.99 -23.99
CA PRO A 115 12.55 9.24 -25.36
C PRO A 115 13.16 8.23 -26.36
N ARG A 116 13.00 6.95 -26.08
CA ARG A 116 13.49 5.81 -26.88
C ARG A 116 12.38 4.78 -27.02
N PRO A 117 12.15 4.19 -28.20
CA PRO A 117 11.05 3.26 -28.40
C PRO A 117 11.21 2.01 -27.52
N PHE A 118 10.11 1.44 -27.05
CA PHE A 118 10.08 0.18 -26.30
C PHE A 118 10.26 -1.05 -27.22
N ASN A 119 11.32 -1.05 -28.03
CA ASN A 119 11.72 -2.22 -28.81
C ASN A 119 12.64 -3.15 -27.98
N LEU A 120 13.02 -4.30 -28.53
CA LEU A 120 13.88 -5.28 -27.85
C LEU A 120 15.25 -4.71 -27.42
N ASN A 121 15.68 -3.58 -28.01
CA ASN A 121 16.93 -2.89 -27.70
C ASN A 121 16.75 -1.68 -26.77
N PHE A 122 15.59 -1.53 -26.12
CA PHE A 122 15.29 -0.39 -25.27
C PHE A 122 16.35 -0.21 -24.16
N PRO A 123 17.00 0.98 -24.05
CA PRO A 123 18.13 1.16 -23.13
C PRO A 123 17.71 1.39 -21.66
N GLY A 124 16.44 1.69 -21.41
CA GLY A 124 15.95 1.98 -20.05
C GLY A 124 16.26 0.88 -19.05
N LYS A 125 16.68 1.28 -17.84
CA LYS A 125 17.11 0.36 -16.78
C LYS A 125 15.91 -0.14 -15.99
N ILE A 126 15.43 -1.34 -16.30
CA ILE A 126 14.52 -2.13 -15.46
C ILE A 126 15.39 -3.11 -14.67
N ARG A 127 15.35 -3.05 -13.32
CA ARG A 127 16.29 -3.77 -12.45
C ARG A 127 16.22 -5.29 -12.64
N ASN A 128 15.00 -5.83 -12.76
CA ASN A 128 14.80 -7.23 -13.06
C ASN A 128 14.95 -7.45 -14.57
N LYS A 129 16.03 -8.14 -14.98
CA LYS A 129 16.32 -8.42 -16.39
C LYS A 129 15.28 -9.35 -17.02
N VAL A 130 14.78 -10.34 -16.26
CA VAL A 130 13.72 -11.25 -16.73
C VAL A 130 12.45 -10.45 -17.01
N LEU A 131 12.07 -9.56 -16.09
CA LEU A 131 10.94 -8.64 -16.31
C LEU A 131 11.15 -7.73 -17.51
N LYS A 132 12.36 -7.19 -17.70
CA LYS A 132 12.67 -6.33 -18.85
C LYS A 132 12.43 -7.07 -20.16
N THR A 133 12.95 -8.29 -20.26
CA THR A 133 12.78 -9.12 -21.46
C THR A 133 11.31 -9.44 -21.69
N ALA A 134 10.60 -9.89 -20.65
CA ALA A 134 9.17 -10.18 -20.74
C ALA A 134 8.35 -8.98 -21.20
N PHE A 135 8.57 -7.82 -20.58
CA PHE A 135 7.94 -6.55 -20.95
C PHE A 135 8.13 -6.21 -22.44
N LEU A 136 9.37 -6.24 -22.92
CA LEU A 136 9.68 -5.86 -24.31
C LEU A 136 9.14 -6.89 -25.30
N ASN A 137 9.22 -8.18 -25.00
CA ASN A 137 8.63 -9.24 -25.82
C ASN A 137 7.11 -9.11 -25.90
N THR A 138 6.45 -8.82 -24.78
CA THR A 138 4.99 -8.59 -24.73
C THR A 138 4.59 -7.45 -25.66
N LEU A 139 5.29 -6.31 -25.62
CA LEU A 139 4.98 -5.17 -26.48
C LEU A 139 5.29 -5.45 -27.96
N ASP A 140 6.38 -6.14 -28.25
CA ASP A 140 6.76 -6.45 -29.63
C ASP A 140 5.75 -7.40 -30.30
N ARG A 141 5.26 -8.41 -29.57
CA ARG A 141 4.22 -9.33 -30.05
C ARG A 141 2.88 -8.63 -30.23
N ALA A 142 2.45 -7.85 -29.24
CA ALA A 142 1.20 -7.07 -29.33
C ALA A 142 1.24 -6.06 -30.50
N GLN A 143 2.43 -5.56 -30.86
CA GLN A 143 2.59 -4.67 -32.00
C GLN A 143 2.54 -5.40 -33.35
N THR A 144 3.05 -6.64 -33.41
CA THR A 144 3.27 -7.37 -34.66
C THR A 144 2.02 -8.07 -35.17
N ASP A 145 1.08 -8.41 -34.28
CA ASP A 145 -0.19 -9.05 -34.63
C ASP A 145 -1.35 -8.40 -33.86
N ASP A 146 -2.22 -7.72 -34.61
CA ASP A 146 -3.38 -6.99 -34.08
C ASP A 146 -4.38 -7.93 -33.37
N ASP A 147 -4.46 -9.21 -33.79
CA ASP A 147 -5.36 -10.20 -33.19
C ASP A 147 -4.84 -10.72 -31.84
N LEU A 148 -3.55 -10.51 -31.53
CA LEU A 148 -2.97 -10.88 -30.24
C LEU A 148 -3.28 -9.86 -29.14
N ALA A 149 -3.33 -8.56 -29.44
CA ALA A 149 -3.48 -7.54 -28.41
C ALA A 149 -4.75 -7.73 -27.54
N PRO A 150 -5.95 -7.99 -28.09
CA PRO A 150 -7.13 -8.30 -27.30
C PRO A 150 -6.98 -9.58 -26.43
N LYS A 151 -6.40 -10.64 -26.99
CA LYS A 151 -6.19 -11.92 -26.28
C LYS A 151 -5.21 -11.75 -25.12
N MET A 152 -4.13 -11.00 -25.35
CA MET A 152 -3.12 -10.67 -24.35
C MET A 152 -3.69 -9.76 -23.25
N LEU A 153 -4.56 -8.81 -23.59
CA LEU A 153 -5.26 -7.99 -22.60
C LEU A 153 -6.10 -8.84 -21.65
N VAL A 154 -6.94 -9.73 -22.19
CA VAL A 154 -7.79 -10.61 -21.40
C VAL A 154 -6.95 -11.57 -20.55
N ALA A 155 -5.88 -12.15 -21.12
CA ALA A 155 -4.97 -13.04 -20.38
C ALA A 155 -4.25 -12.30 -19.25
N LEU A 156 -3.76 -11.08 -19.48
CA LEU A 156 -3.12 -10.25 -18.46
C LEU A 156 -4.09 -9.94 -17.32
N MET A 157 -5.34 -9.59 -17.62
CA MET A 157 -6.38 -9.39 -16.60
C MET A 157 -6.68 -10.66 -15.80
N GLY A 158 -6.81 -11.82 -16.47
CA GLY A 158 -7.00 -13.11 -15.82
C GLY A 158 -5.86 -13.46 -14.85
N LEU A 159 -4.62 -13.20 -15.25
CA LEU A 159 -3.44 -13.39 -14.39
C LEU A 159 -3.44 -12.44 -13.19
N MET A 160 -3.81 -11.16 -13.40
CA MET A 160 -3.93 -10.19 -12.31
C MET A 160 -5.02 -10.58 -11.30
N PHE A 161 -6.15 -11.12 -11.78
CA PHE A 161 -7.19 -11.67 -10.92
C PHE A 161 -6.69 -12.85 -10.11
N GLU A 162 -6.08 -13.83 -10.76
CA GLU A 162 -5.56 -15.02 -10.07
C GLU A 162 -4.54 -14.64 -9.00
N ALA A 163 -3.63 -13.70 -9.31
CA ALA A 163 -2.68 -13.18 -8.34
C ALA A 163 -3.39 -12.54 -7.13
N THR A 164 -4.40 -11.72 -7.36
CA THR A 164 -5.18 -11.07 -6.29
C THR A 164 -5.98 -12.10 -5.46
N THR A 165 -6.55 -13.12 -6.11
CA THR A 165 -7.29 -14.19 -5.42
C THR A 165 -6.37 -15.06 -4.57
N LYS A 166 -5.18 -15.40 -5.07
CA LYS A 166 -4.17 -16.15 -4.31
C LYS A 166 -3.75 -15.42 -3.04
N ASP A 167 -3.68 -14.09 -3.10
CA ASP A 167 -3.36 -13.26 -1.93
C ASP A 167 -4.43 -13.33 -0.84
N GLY A 168 -5.68 -13.67 -1.19
CA GLY A 168 -6.77 -13.88 -0.23
C GLY A 168 -6.43 -14.94 0.84
N ALA A 169 -5.62 -15.94 0.49
CA ALA A 169 -5.19 -16.97 1.44
C ALA A 169 -4.30 -16.44 2.57
N LEU A 170 -3.64 -15.28 2.39
CA LEU A 170 -2.79 -14.65 3.39
C LEU A 170 -3.61 -14.09 4.57
N PHE A 171 -4.90 -13.82 4.34
CA PHE A 171 -5.85 -13.30 5.33
C PHE A 171 -6.68 -14.38 6.00
N ALA A 172 -6.42 -15.66 5.69
CA ALA A 172 -7.14 -16.77 6.33
C ALA A 172 -7.15 -16.58 7.86
N LYS A 173 -8.34 -16.77 8.45
CA LYS A 173 -8.49 -16.72 9.90
C LYS A 173 -7.63 -17.83 10.50
N VAL A 174 -6.72 -17.44 11.39
CA VAL A 174 -5.95 -18.38 12.20
C VAL A 174 -6.72 -18.55 13.49
N GLN A 175 -7.07 -19.79 13.85
CA GLN A 175 -7.63 -20.03 15.17
C GLN A 175 -6.56 -19.69 16.21
N VAL A 176 -6.86 -18.71 17.05
CA VAL A 176 -6.01 -18.34 18.16
C VAL A 176 -6.23 -19.40 19.24
N ALA A 177 -5.18 -20.16 19.56
CA ALA A 177 -5.26 -21.13 20.66
C ALA A 177 -5.72 -20.45 21.96
N GLY A 178 -6.54 -21.14 22.76
CA GLY A 178 -6.92 -20.66 24.08
C GLY A 178 -5.69 -20.41 24.96
N GLY A 179 -5.69 -19.32 25.74
CA GLY A 179 -4.62 -19.04 26.71
C GLY A 179 -3.41 -18.24 26.21
N ILE A 180 -3.49 -17.58 25.05
CA ILE A 180 -2.43 -16.68 24.60
C ILE A 180 -2.35 -15.43 25.49
N THR A 181 -1.15 -15.15 25.98
CA THR A 181 -0.87 -14.02 26.87
C THR A 181 -0.61 -12.73 26.10
N ILE A 182 -0.84 -11.57 26.74
CA ILE A 182 -0.47 -10.25 26.20
C ILE A 182 1.00 -10.23 25.75
N ALA A 183 1.89 -10.87 26.49
CA ALA A 183 3.32 -10.91 26.16
C ALA A 183 3.57 -11.58 24.80
N LYS A 184 2.95 -12.73 24.52
CA LYS A 184 3.08 -13.44 23.23
C LYS A 184 2.49 -12.63 22.07
N ILE A 185 1.36 -11.97 22.28
CA ILE A 185 0.72 -11.11 21.27
C ILE A 185 1.63 -9.93 20.92
N ILE A 186 2.19 -9.27 21.93
CA ILE A 186 3.10 -8.15 21.72
C ILE A 186 4.37 -8.60 21.04
N ASP A 187 4.90 -9.77 21.38
CA ASP A 187 6.06 -10.34 20.72
C ASP A 187 5.77 -10.59 19.22
N ALA A 188 4.62 -11.18 18.89
CA ALA A 188 4.19 -11.38 17.50
C ALA A 188 4.13 -10.06 16.70
N ILE A 189 3.47 -9.04 17.24
CA ILE A 189 3.35 -7.72 16.60
C ILE A 189 4.73 -7.05 16.49
N SER A 190 5.57 -7.18 17.53
CA SER A 190 6.93 -6.63 17.54
C SER A 190 7.80 -7.28 16.48
N GLN A 191 7.77 -8.62 16.38
CA GLN A 191 8.46 -9.37 15.34
C GLN A 191 8.02 -8.91 13.95
N HIS A 192 6.72 -8.71 13.73
CA HIS A 192 6.19 -8.27 12.44
C HIS A 192 6.63 -6.86 12.05
N ILE A 193 6.61 -5.92 13.00
CA ILE A 193 7.04 -4.52 12.79
C ILE A 193 8.56 -4.43 12.56
N ARG A 194 9.35 -5.25 13.26
CA ARG A 194 10.81 -5.21 13.25
C ARG A 194 11.46 -6.14 12.22
N TYR A 195 10.66 -6.94 11.51
CA TYR A 195 11.17 -7.88 10.51
C TYR A 195 11.97 -7.16 9.42
N ASP A 196 13.10 -7.74 9.01
CA ASP A 196 13.88 -7.24 7.87
C ASP A 196 13.29 -7.75 6.56
N TYR A 197 12.43 -6.94 5.96
CA TYR A 197 11.82 -7.21 4.66
C TYR A 197 12.79 -7.08 3.48
N GLY A 198 14.05 -6.70 3.73
CA GLY A 198 15.08 -6.58 2.73
C GLY A 198 14.96 -5.33 1.84
N LYS A 199 15.97 -5.16 0.97
CA LYS A 199 16.07 -3.98 0.09
C LYS A 199 15.05 -4.03 -1.04
N GLY A 200 13.98 -3.26 -0.92
CA GLY A 200 13.01 -3.02 -1.99
C GLY A 200 11.56 -3.22 -1.59
N VAL A 201 11.30 -3.80 -0.41
CA VAL A 201 9.97 -3.81 0.18
C VAL A 201 9.78 -2.47 0.91
N VAL A 202 8.83 -1.68 0.43
CA VAL A 202 8.50 -0.37 0.98
C VAL A 202 7.17 -0.44 1.74
N GLY A 203 6.94 0.52 2.63
CA GLY A 203 5.69 0.63 3.39
C GLY A 203 5.74 0.03 4.79
N THR A 204 6.88 -0.49 5.25
CA THR A 204 7.06 -1.03 6.61
C THR A 204 6.68 -0.02 7.71
N ALA A 205 6.87 1.27 7.45
CA ALA A 205 6.45 2.34 8.38
C ALA A 205 4.94 2.37 8.66
N ARG A 206 4.12 1.75 7.81
CA ARG A 206 2.67 1.63 8.00
C ARG A 206 2.29 0.55 9.02
N LEU A 207 3.13 -0.48 9.22
CA LEU A 207 2.88 -1.57 10.18
C LEU A 207 2.62 -1.09 11.62
N PRO A 208 3.48 -0.24 12.23
CA PRO A 208 3.22 0.27 13.58
C PRO A 208 1.99 1.18 13.66
N VAL A 209 1.66 1.90 12.58
CA VAL A 209 0.42 2.71 12.49
C VAL A 209 -0.80 1.81 12.56
N LEU A 210 -0.85 0.75 11.75
CA LEU A 210 -1.97 -0.20 11.78
C LEU A 210 -2.08 -0.91 13.12
N ALA A 211 -0.97 -1.23 13.79
CA ALA A 211 -0.98 -1.86 15.11
C ALA A 211 -1.59 -0.95 16.18
N ILE A 212 -1.19 0.34 16.22
CA ILE A 212 -1.78 1.31 17.16
C ILE A 212 -3.23 1.61 16.78
N TYR A 213 -3.55 1.73 15.50
CA TYR A 213 -4.92 1.97 15.07
C TYR A 213 -5.85 0.82 15.51
N SER A 214 -5.39 -0.42 15.37
CA SER A 214 -6.12 -1.61 15.79
C SER A 214 -6.40 -1.61 17.29
N VAL A 215 -5.41 -1.22 18.11
CA VAL A 215 -5.62 -1.14 19.56
C VAL A 215 -6.58 -0.03 19.94
N TYR A 216 -6.50 1.13 19.28
CA TYR A 216 -7.49 2.20 19.45
C TYR A 216 -8.90 1.69 19.13
N ASN A 217 -9.08 0.98 18.02
CA ASN A 217 -10.40 0.48 17.63
C ASN A 217 -11.01 -0.45 18.70
N LEU A 218 -10.19 -1.22 19.42
CA LEU A 218 -10.63 -2.05 20.55
C LEU A 218 -10.82 -1.25 21.86
N LEU A 219 -10.08 -0.17 22.07
CA LEU A 219 -10.21 0.68 23.26
C LEU A 219 -11.46 1.58 23.21
N MET A 220 -11.79 2.11 22.04
CA MET A 220 -12.89 3.07 21.86
C MET A 220 -14.21 2.65 22.54
N PRO A 221 -14.72 1.41 22.37
CA PRO A 221 -15.96 0.99 23.02
C PRO A 221 -15.80 0.60 24.51
N ASN A 222 -14.58 0.36 24.98
CA ASN A 222 -14.33 -0.28 26.28
C ASN A 222 -13.77 0.68 27.36
N VAL A 223 -13.31 1.87 26.97
CA VAL A 223 -12.67 2.82 27.89
C VAL A 223 -13.47 4.12 27.95
N ASN A 224 -13.94 4.48 29.15
CA ASN A 224 -14.78 5.67 29.40
C ASN A 224 -14.20 6.98 28.84
N ARG A 225 -12.87 7.11 28.78
CA ARG A 225 -12.19 8.29 28.20
C ARG A 225 -12.65 8.57 26.76
N TYR A 226 -12.95 7.52 25.99
CA TYR A 226 -13.34 7.61 24.58
C TYR A 226 -14.86 7.68 24.37
N SER A 227 -15.65 7.77 25.44
CA SER A 227 -17.11 7.89 25.34
C SER A 227 -17.52 9.15 24.56
N GLY A 228 -18.40 8.96 23.57
CA GLY A 228 -18.87 10.03 22.66
C GLY A 228 -17.77 10.59 21.73
N LYS A 229 -16.67 9.86 21.54
CA LYS A 229 -15.59 10.18 20.58
C LYS A 229 -15.61 9.16 19.45
N PHE A 230 -14.99 9.50 18.32
CA PHE A 230 -14.84 8.56 17.21
C PHE A 230 -13.41 8.53 16.70
N LEU A 231 -12.96 7.34 16.33
CA LEU A 231 -11.67 7.11 15.67
C LEU A 231 -11.80 7.51 14.20
N VAL A 232 -10.95 8.43 13.74
CA VAL A 232 -10.97 8.91 12.36
C VAL A 232 -10.51 7.79 11.43
N PRO A 233 -11.22 7.48 10.33
CA PRO A 233 -10.81 6.45 9.39
C PRO A 233 -9.40 6.72 8.84
N LEU A 234 -8.54 5.69 8.80
CA LEU A 234 -7.20 5.81 8.23
C LEU A 234 -7.26 6.35 6.79
N GLU A 235 -6.58 7.45 6.52
CA GLU A 235 -6.34 7.90 5.14
C GLU A 235 -5.20 7.11 4.50
N SER A 236 -5.15 7.07 3.16
CA SER A 236 -4.01 6.49 2.44
C SER A 236 -2.79 7.42 2.60
N HIS A 237 -1.62 6.90 2.93
CA HIS A 237 -0.36 7.66 3.03
C HIS A 237 0.08 8.36 1.72
N THR A 238 -0.62 8.12 0.61
CA THR A 238 -0.36 8.74 -0.70
C THR A 238 -1.24 9.95 -1.01
N SER A 239 -2.11 10.34 -0.07
CA SER A 239 -2.87 11.59 -0.19
C SER A 239 -1.94 12.79 -0.03
N PRO A 240 -1.99 13.83 -0.88
CA PRO A 240 -1.24 15.06 -0.66
C PRO A 240 -1.63 15.68 0.68
N ASP A 241 -0.65 16.05 1.53
CA ASP A 241 -0.84 16.66 2.86
C ASP A 241 -1.80 17.87 2.85
N SER A 242 -1.94 18.55 1.72
CA SER A 242 -2.88 19.68 1.56
C SER A 242 -4.36 19.28 1.56
N ARG A 243 -4.68 17.98 1.53
CA ARG A 243 -6.05 17.45 1.54
C ARG A 243 -6.42 16.69 2.82
N SER A 244 -5.44 16.14 3.54
CA SER A 244 -5.67 15.46 4.81
C SER A 244 -5.89 16.49 5.91
N LYS A 245 -7.09 16.55 6.49
CA LYS A 245 -7.36 17.33 7.70
C LYS A 245 -6.79 16.66 8.97
N SER A 246 -5.94 15.63 8.83
CA SER A 246 -5.42 14.88 9.97
C SER A 246 -4.31 15.65 10.69
N MET A 247 -4.29 15.54 12.01
CA MET A 247 -3.29 16.17 12.88
C MET A 247 -2.06 15.26 13.05
N GLY A 248 -2.28 13.94 12.99
CA GLY A 248 -1.26 12.91 13.05
C GLY A 248 -1.56 11.76 12.08
N ASP A 249 -0.93 10.61 12.32
CA ASP A 249 -1.19 9.37 11.60
C ASP A 249 -2.51 8.72 12.02
N ILE A 250 -2.92 8.95 13.27
CA ILE A 250 -4.17 8.45 13.87
C ILE A 250 -4.77 9.58 14.69
N ASP A 251 -6.03 9.89 14.45
CA ASP A 251 -6.77 10.90 15.19
C ASP A 251 -8.04 10.31 15.82
N VAL A 252 -8.34 10.77 17.03
CA VAL A 252 -9.62 10.58 17.70
C VAL A 252 -10.26 11.95 17.83
N ASN A 253 -11.51 12.06 17.39
CA ASN A 253 -12.23 13.32 17.37
C ASN A 253 -13.40 13.32 18.35
N ASN A 254 -13.71 14.53 18.81
CA ASN A 254 -14.95 14.85 19.50
C ASN A 254 -16.14 14.73 18.54
N ALA A 255 -17.36 14.68 19.09
CA ALA A 255 -18.59 14.62 18.30
C ALA A 255 -18.78 15.81 17.34
N ASP A 256 -18.16 16.96 17.63
CA ASP A 256 -18.15 18.16 16.78
C ASP A 256 -17.04 18.16 15.71
N HIS A 257 -16.35 17.02 15.55
CA HIS A 257 -15.20 16.82 14.65
C HIS A 257 -13.91 17.56 15.02
N SER A 258 -13.85 18.25 16.17
CA SER A 258 -12.58 18.77 16.69
C SER A 258 -11.65 17.62 17.13
N CYS A 259 -10.34 17.81 16.99
CA CYS A 259 -9.36 16.78 17.37
C CYS A 259 -9.23 16.70 18.89
N PHE A 260 -9.60 15.54 19.45
CA PHE A 260 -9.48 15.24 20.88
C PHE A 260 -8.09 14.70 21.21
N GLU A 261 -7.61 13.72 20.44
CA GLU A 261 -6.33 13.06 20.65
C GLU A 261 -5.72 12.69 19.31
N SER A 262 -4.40 12.87 19.17
CA SER A 262 -3.69 12.57 17.93
C SER A 262 -2.39 11.82 18.20
N VAL A 263 -2.05 10.90 17.32
CA VAL A 263 -0.85 10.05 17.42
C VAL A 263 -0.04 10.17 16.13
N GLU A 264 1.23 10.54 16.29
CA GLU A 264 2.24 10.57 15.24
C GLU A 264 3.27 9.45 15.50
N ILE A 265 3.56 8.62 14.49
CA ILE A 265 4.38 7.43 14.62
C ILE A 265 5.64 7.55 13.77
N LYS A 266 6.80 7.40 14.41
CA LYS A 266 8.10 7.41 13.76
C LYS A 266 8.65 5.99 13.65
N HIS A 267 8.85 5.55 12.41
CA HIS A 267 9.45 4.25 12.15
C HIS A 267 10.98 4.35 12.07
N ASN A 268 11.70 3.56 12.86
CA ASN A 268 13.17 3.48 12.91
C ASN A 268 13.88 4.84 13.08
N LYS A 269 13.25 5.77 13.81
CA LYS A 269 13.81 7.08 14.12
C LYS A 269 13.56 7.43 15.59
N PRO A 270 14.60 7.72 16.39
CA PRO A 270 14.39 8.18 17.76
C PRO A 270 13.64 9.52 17.76
N ILE A 271 12.91 9.77 18.84
CA ILE A 271 12.19 11.02 19.08
C ILE A 271 13.21 12.08 19.49
N THR A 272 13.11 13.25 18.85
CA THR A 272 14.00 14.39 19.08
C THR A 272 13.23 15.62 19.57
N ALA A 273 13.92 16.59 20.17
CA ALA A 273 13.30 17.86 20.59
C ALA A 273 12.67 18.63 19.42
N ASP A 274 13.25 18.55 18.22
CA ASP A 274 12.68 19.17 17.02
C ASP A 274 11.33 18.56 16.62
N MET A 275 11.16 17.25 16.84
CA MET A 275 9.88 16.58 16.60
C MET A 275 8.80 17.09 17.56
N VAL A 276 9.16 17.32 18.84
CA VAL A 276 8.27 17.95 19.83
C VAL A 276 7.90 19.37 19.40
N GLY A 277 8.87 20.17 18.95
CA GLY A 277 8.61 21.51 18.40
C GLY A 277 7.71 21.48 17.16
N GLY A 278 7.87 20.46 16.31
CA GLY A 278 6.99 20.18 15.17
C GLY A 278 5.56 19.89 15.59
N ALA A 279 5.37 18.99 16.56
CA ALA A 279 4.06 18.68 17.13
C ALA A 279 3.39 19.93 17.73
N TYR A 280 4.13 20.72 18.52
CA TYR A 280 3.62 21.96 19.07
C TYR A 280 3.11 22.93 17.99
N ARG A 281 3.87 23.12 16.90
CA ARG A 281 3.44 23.99 15.80
C ARG A 281 2.14 23.54 15.14
N LYS A 282 1.84 22.24 15.13
CA LYS A 282 0.58 21.69 14.62
C LYS A 282 -0.60 21.99 15.57
N ILE A 283 -0.38 21.85 16.87
CA ILE A 283 -1.46 21.89 17.88
C ILE A 283 -1.68 23.25 18.54
N LYS A 284 -0.75 24.21 18.40
CA LYS A 284 -0.79 25.51 19.12
C LYS A 284 -2.07 26.33 18.96
N ASN A 285 -2.88 26.03 17.93
CA ASN A 285 -4.13 26.70 17.61
C ASN A 285 -5.33 25.74 17.70
N THR A 286 -5.19 24.61 18.40
CA THR A 286 -6.23 23.57 18.54
C THR A 286 -6.51 23.29 20.01
N GLU A 287 -7.73 22.84 20.31
CA GLU A 287 -8.15 22.46 21.67
C GLU A 287 -7.87 20.96 21.96
N THR A 288 -6.79 20.42 21.41
CA THR A 288 -6.48 18.99 21.55
C THR A 288 -6.01 18.65 22.96
N ASP A 289 -6.55 17.59 23.55
CA ASP A 289 -6.18 17.14 24.90
C ASP A 289 -4.76 16.55 24.93
N ARG A 290 -4.48 15.63 24.00
CA ARG A 290 -3.23 14.85 24.00
C ARG A 290 -2.67 14.67 22.60
N TYR A 291 -1.36 14.84 22.48
CA TYR A 291 -0.62 14.58 21.26
C TYR A 291 0.51 13.58 21.55
N TYR A 292 0.46 12.41 20.93
CA TYR A 292 1.44 11.36 21.13
C TYR A 292 2.47 11.38 20.00
N ILE A 293 3.75 11.29 20.36
CA ILE A 293 4.81 10.95 19.42
C ILE A 293 5.34 9.58 19.84
N LEU A 294 5.09 8.57 19.01
CA LEU A 294 5.52 7.20 19.27
C LEU A 294 6.64 6.81 18.32
N THR A 295 7.56 5.96 18.77
CA THR A 295 8.61 5.42 17.91
C THR A 295 8.79 3.92 18.01
N THR A 296 9.25 3.30 16.92
CA THR A 296 9.74 1.90 16.92
C THR A 296 11.24 1.80 17.17
N SER A 297 11.95 2.93 17.19
CA SER A 297 13.38 3.00 17.48
C SER A 297 13.66 2.54 18.91
N GLU A 298 14.75 1.78 19.08
CA GLU A 298 15.34 1.49 20.38
C GLU A 298 16.82 1.91 20.34
N PRO A 299 17.26 2.86 21.18
CA PRO A 299 16.47 3.62 22.17
C PRO A 299 15.39 4.51 21.54
N ASN A 300 14.38 4.87 22.35
CA ASN A 300 13.25 5.72 21.91
C ASN A 300 13.66 7.17 21.63
N PHE A 301 14.76 7.63 22.22
CA PHE A 301 15.20 9.03 22.22
C PHE A 301 16.64 9.14 21.76
N ASP A 302 16.97 10.26 21.10
CA ASP A 302 18.35 10.65 20.83
C ASP A 302 18.97 11.35 22.05
N ASP A 303 18.21 12.27 22.65
CA ASP A 303 18.49 12.98 23.88
C ASP A 303 17.19 13.16 24.67
N TYR A 304 16.98 12.30 25.67
CA TYR A 304 15.79 12.32 26.51
C TYR A 304 15.64 13.64 27.29
N GLU A 305 16.74 14.22 27.78
CA GLU A 305 16.70 15.45 28.57
C GLU A 305 16.32 16.65 27.70
N SER A 306 16.80 16.71 26.45
CA SER A 306 16.38 17.76 25.52
C SER A 306 14.90 17.63 25.13
N VAL A 307 14.43 16.41 24.86
CA VAL A 307 13.01 16.15 24.58
C VAL A 307 12.13 16.59 25.76
N LYS A 308 12.52 16.22 26.98
CA LYS A 308 11.79 16.58 28.21
C LYS A 308 11.71 18.08 28.43
N ARG A 309 12.84 18.80 28.31
CA ARG A 309 12.87 20.27 28.41
C ARG A 309 11.92 20.93 27.41
N GLU A 310 11.86 20.42 26.19
CA GLU A 310 11.01 20.97 25.15
C GLU A 310 9.52 20.72 25.44
N ILE A 311 9.15 19.54 25.96
CA ILE A 311 7.78 19.24 26.42
C ILE A 311 7.37 20.18 27.57
N GLU A 312 8.23 20.34 28.59
CA GLU A 312 7.96 21.21 29.74
C GLU A 312 7.79 22.68 29.33
N LYS A 313 8.59 23.14 28.37
CA LYS A 313 8.49 24.49 27.80
C LYS A 313 7.11 24.71 27.17
N TYR A 314 6.60 23.77 26.39
CA TYR A 314 5.30 23.92 25.73
C TYR A 314 4.11 23.70 26.68
N GLY A 315 4.24 22.82 27.66
CA GLY A 315 3.22 22.60 28.69
C GLY A 315 2.94 23.83 29.56
N LYS A 316 3.83 24.83 29.57
CA LYS A 316 3.61 26.13 30.24
C LYS A 316 2.71 27.08 29.46
N VAL A 317 2.59 26.90 28.15
CA VAL A 317 1.91 27.85 27.24
C VAL A 317 0.73 27.24 26.49
N HIS A 318 0.48 25.94 26.65
CA HIS A 318 -0.60 25.23 25.97
C HIS A 318 -1.11 24.08 26.83
N SER A 319 -2.42 23.86 26.82
CA SER A 319 -3.07 22.83 27.65
C SER A 319 -2.88 21.40 27.15
N CYS A 320 -2.63 21.22 25.84
CA CYS A 320 -2.38 19.91 25.25
C CYS A 320 -1.15 19.22 25.89
N GLN A 321 -1.35 17.98 26.34
CA GLN A 321 -0.27 17.15 26.86
C GLN A 321 0.45 16.45 25.70
N VAL A 322 1.73 16.80 25.50
CA VAL A 322 2.59 16.08 24.55
C VAL A 322 3.20 14.86 25.26
N ILE A 323 2.92 13.67 24.74
CA ILE A 323 3.34 12.39 25.33
C ILE A 323 4.28 11.68 24.37
N VAL A 324 5.46 11.30 24.83
CA VAL A 324 6.49 10.63 24.02
C VAL A 324 6.76 9.23 24.55
N ASN A 325 6.75 8.21 23.68
CA ASN A 325 6.98 6.82 24.08
C ASN A 325 7.40 5.91 22.92
N GLY A 326 7.70 4.64 23.20
CA GLY A 326 7.85 3.60 22.18
C GLY A 326 6.49 2.98 21.80
N VAL A 327 6.36 2.54 20.55
CA VAL A 327 5.18 1.82 20.02
C VAL A 327 4.94 0.53 20.81
N ILE A 328 5.97 -0.29 21.01
CA ILE A 328 5.84 -1.57 21.71
C ILE A 328 5.46 -1.38 23.19
N PRO A 329 6.11 -0.49 23.97
CA PRO A 329 5.63 -0.12 25.30
C PRO A 329 4.17 0.37 25.33
N SER A 330 3.77 1.27 24.42
CA SER A 330 2.40 1.78 24.37
C SER A 330 1.38 0.68 24.11
N LEU A 331 1.63 -0.21 23.13
CA LEU A 331 0.80 -1.38 22.88
C LEU A 331 0.66 -2.22 24.17
N LYS A 332 1.74 -2.52 24.88
CA LYS A 332 1.67 -3.30 26.16
C LYS A 332 0.72 -2.67 27.18
N TYR A 333 0.71 -1.33 27.31
CA TYR A 333 -0.19 -0.65 28.23
C TYR A 333 -1.65 -0.72 27.76
N TYR A 334 -1.90 -0.41 26.49
CA TYR A 334 -3.25 -0.43 25.91
C TYR A 334 -3.88 -1.83 25.96
N MET A 335 -3.10 -2.87 25.70
CA MET A 335 -3.57 -4.26 25.78
C MET A 335 -4.12 -4.66 27.16
N ARG A 336 -3.69 -4.02 28.25
CA ARG A 336 -4.19 -4.29 29.61
C ARG A 336 -5.58 -3.70 29.86
N LEU A 337 -6.03 -2.79 29.00
CA LEU A 337 -7.32 -2.10 29.11
C LEU A 337 -8.39 -2.73 28.20
N ILE A 338 -8.02 -3.68 27.35
CA ILE A 338 -8.93 -4.37 26.44
C ILE A 338 -9.51 -5.60 27.16
N ASN A 339 -10.82 -5.79 27.04
CA ASN A 339 -11.53 -6.91 27.68
C ASN A 339 -10.97 -8.27 27.27
N ASN A 340 -10.79 -8.49 25.97
CA ASN A 340 -10.13 -9.67 25.43
C ASN A 340 -8.92 -9.27 24.58
N PRO A 341 -7.70 -9.34 25.14
CA PRO A 341 -6.47 -9.04 24.41
C PRO A 341 -6.29 -9.84 23.11
N GLN A 342 -6.88 -11.02 22.97
CA GLN A 342 -6.69 -11.84 21.77
C GLN A 342 -7.33 -11.21 20.52
N ASP A 343 -8.34 -10.35 20.71
CA ASP A 343 -9.07 -9.68 19.62
C ASP A 343 -8.14 -8.80 18.76
N ILE A 344 -7.00 -8.33 19.31
CA ILE A 344 -6.05 -7.51 18.55
C ILE A 344 -5.44 -8.25 17.37
N VAL A 345 -5.32 -9.58 17.43
CA VAL A 345 -4.77 -10.37 16.31
C VAL A 345 -5.70 -10.26 15.11
N GLU A 346 -7.00 -10.45 15.32
CA GLU A 346 -7.99 -10.35 14.27
C GLU A 346 -8.12 -8.91 13.78
N GLU A 347 -8.17 -7.94 14.71
CA GLU A 347 -8.30 -6.53 14.36
C GLU A 347 -7.09 -6.03 13.56
N TYR A 348 -5.87 -6.39 13.96
CA TYR A 348 -4.65 -6.04 13.21
C TYR A 348 -4.61 -6.69 11.83
N THR A 349 -5.01 -7.96 11.73
CA THR A 349 -5.09 -8.66 10.44
C THR A 349 -6.09 -7.98 9.51
N LYS A 350 -7.26 -7.58 10.02
CA LYS A 350 -8.30 -6.87 9.27
C LYS A 350 -7.79 -5.53 8.74
N TRP A 351 -7.02 -4.77 9.52
CA TRP A 351 -6.45 -3.50 9.04
C TRP A 351 -5.32 -3.69 8.03
N LEU A 352 -4.53 -4.76 8.15
CA LEU A 352 -3.56 -5.15 7.12
C LEU A 352 -4.25 -5.49 5.80
N GLU A 353 -5.34 -6.27 5.85
CA GLU A 353 -6.16 -6.61 4.68
C GLU A 353 -6.77 -5.38 4.04
N PHE A 354 -7.43 -4.55 4.83
CA PHE A 354 -8.07 -3.33 4.36
C PHE A 354 -7.06 -2.41 3.67
N GLU A 355 -5.88 -2.21 4.25
CA GLU A 355 -4.83 -1.38 3.66
C GLU A 355 -4.24 -2.00 2.39
N TYR A 356 -4.06 -3.32 2.35
CA TYR A 356 -3.59 -4.05 1.17
C TYR A 356 -4.57 -3.92 -0.01
N GLN A 357 -5.87 -4.06 0.26
CA GLN A 357 -6.92 -4.04 -0.75
C GLN A 357 -7.19 -2.64 -1.32
N ARG A 358 -6.97 -1.57 -0.55
CA ARG A 358 -7.31 -0.21 -0.99
C ARG A 358 -6.11 0.65 -1.39
N ALA A 359 -4.92 0.29 -0.91
CA ALA A 359 -3.74 1.11 -1.02
C ALA A 359 -2.48 0.26 -1.24
N SER A 360 -1.35 0.94 -1.40
CA SER A 360 -0.06 0.28 -1.65
C SER A 360 0.91 0.31 -0.46
N GLY A 361 0.41 0.71 0.71
CA GLY A 361 1.20 0.85 1.94
C GLY A 361 1.57 -0.48 2.59
N ILE A 362 0.77 -1.54 2.38
CA ILE A 362 1.07 -2.91 2.79
C ILE A 362 1.40 -3.75 1.57
N LYS A 363 2.34 -4.68 1.66
CA LYS A 363 2.78 -5.55 0.57
C LYS A 363 2.45 -7.00 0.87
N ARG A 364 2.37 -7.84 -0.16
CA ARG A 364 2.23 -9.29 -0.06
C ARG A 364 3.24 -9.89 0.92
N GLU A 365 4.47 -9.41 0.87
CA GLU A 365 5.52 -9.87 1.78
C GLU A 365 5.23 -9.54 3.25
N HIS A 366 4.65 -8.37 3.56
CA HIS A 366 4.22 -8.05 4.92
C HIS A 366 3.15 -9.05 5.41
N LEU A 367 2.24 -9.45 4.53
CA LEU A 367 1.16 -10.38 4.85
C LEU A 367 1.65 -11.81 5.03
N ARG A 368 2.57 -12.26 4.16
CA ARG A 368 3.25 -13.56 4.28
C ARG A 368 3.93 -13.71 5.63
N VAL A 369 4.75 -12.72 6.00
CA VAL A 369 5.45 -12.71 7.30
C VAL A 369 4.44 -12.69 8.46
N TRP A 370 3.37 -11.90 8.37
CA TRP A 370 2.33 -11.90 9.40
C TRP A 370 1.64 -13.26 9.53
N GLN A 371 1.33 -13.92 8.42
CA GLN A 371 0.74 -15.26 8.42
C GLN A 371 1.68 -16.28 9.08
N GLU A 372 2.97 -16.25 8.76
CA GLU A 372 3.99 -17.13 9.36
C GLU A 372 4.11 -16.92 10.87
N ILE A 373 4.15 -15.64 11.31
CA ILE A 373 4.18 -15.28 12.72
C ILE A 373 2.91 -15.79 13.44
N ARG A 374 1.74 -15.60 12.85
CA ARG A 374 0.47 -16.09 13.42
C ARG A 374 0.45 -17.61 13.52
N GLN A 375 0.92 -18.33 12.50
CA GLN A 375 1.00 -19.80 12.53
C GLN A 375 2.02 -20.31 13.55
N GLY A 376 3.15 -19.61 13.72
CA GLY A 376 4.20 -20.02 14.66
C GLY A 376 3.91 -19.67 16.13
N ILE A 377 3.19 -18.57 16.39
CA ILE A 377 2.96 -18.06 17.75
C ILE A 377 1.53 -18.35 18.26
N LEU A 378 0.56 -18.47 17.34
CA LEU A 378 -0.86 -18.62 17.66
C LEU A 378 -1.43 -20.01 17.32
N SER A 379 -0.62 -20.91 16.75
CA SER A 379 -0.83 -22.36 16.63
C SER A 379 0.38 -23.05 17.31
N PHE A 380 0.29 -24.14 18.06
CA PHE A 380 -0.27 -25.47 17.77
C PHE A 380 -0.71 -26.19 19.07
N GLU A 381 -1.88 -26.83 19.06
CA GLU A 381 -2.06 -28.28 18.83
C GLU A 381 -3.37 -28.51 18.07
#